data_AF-A0A6A3C730-F1
#
_entry.id   AF-A0A6A3C730-F1
#
_cell.length_a   1.000
_cell.length_b   1.000
_cell.length_c   1.000
_cell.angle_alpha   90.00
_cell.angle_beta   90.00
_cell.angle_gamma   90.00
#
_symmetry.space_group_name_H-M   'P 1'
#
loop_
_entity.id
_entity.type
_entity.pdbx_description
1 polymer ?
#
loop_
_entity_poly.entity_id
_entity_poly.type
_entity_poly.pdbx_seq_one_letter_code
_entity_poly.pdbx_strand_id
1 'polypeptide(L)'
;METDRAACMENVKRLVVKVGTAVVTRHDGRLAVGRLGALCEQLKELNSQGYEIVLVTSGAVGLGRQRLRYRKLVNSSLADLQSSPVELDDKACAAVGQSSLMALYDTLFSQLDVTSSQHLVTDTDFRNDSFRTQLSEQ
;
A
#
# COMPACT_ATOMS: atom_id res chain seq x y z
N MET A 1 -10.58 -27.58 -10.50
CA MET A 1 -9.90 -26.28 -10.32
C MET A 1 -9.94 -25.81 -8.86
N GLU A 2 -10.97 -26.16 -8.09
CA GLU A 2 -11.12 -25.78 -6.67
C GLU A 2 -10.25 -26.62 -5.71
N THR A 3 -10.04 -27.89 -6.03
CA THR A 3 -9.17 -28.83 -5.31
C THR A 3 -7.70 -28.46 -5.31
N ASP A 4 -7.24 -27.73 -6.33
CA ASP A 4 -5.82 -27.36 -6.50
C ASP A 4 -5.42 -26.14 -5.63
N ARG A 5 -6.40 -25.31 -5.26
CA ARG A 5 -6.19 -24.11 -4.43
C ARG A 5 -6.14 -24.43 -2.94
N ALA A 6 -6.94 -25.39 -2.47
CA ALA A 6 -6.84 -25.86 -1.09
C ALA A 6 -5.51 -26.62 -0.85
N ALA A 7 -5.09 -27.42 -1.83
CA ALA A 7 -3.80 -28.12 -1.78
C ALA A 7 -2.60 -27.16 -1.68
N CYS A 8 -2.64 -26.00 -2.35
CA CYS A 8 -1.55 -25.03 -2.27
C CYS A 8 -1.43 -24.31 -0.91
N MET A 9 -2.42 -24.48 -0.03
CA MET A 9 -2.41 -23.92 1.33
C MET A 9 -1.97 -24.94 2.39
N GLU A 10 -1.81 -26.22 2.03
CA GLU A 10 -1.30 -27.22 2.97
C GLU A 10 0.12 -26.85 3.43
N ASN A 11 0.31 -26.80 4.76
CA ASN A 11 1.58 -26.43 5.41
C ASN A 11 2.10 -25.01 5.13
N VAL A 12 1.25 -24.09 4.66
CA VAL A 12 1.64 -22.68 4.50
C VAL A 12 1.56 -21.96 5.84
N LYS A 13 2.69 -21.43 6.32
CA LYS A 13 2.75 -20.59 7.52
C LYS A 13 2.60 -19.10 7.21
N ARG A 14 3.17 -18.64 6.09
CA ARG A 14 3.31 -17.23 5.73
C ARG A 14 2.64 -16.91 4.40
N LEU A 15 1.81 -15.88 4.38
CA LEU A 15 1.08 -15.40 3.21
C LEU A 15 1.56 -14.01 2.80
N VAL A 16 2.05 -13.90 1.56
CA VAL A 16 2.40 -12.61 0.94
C VAL A 16 1.25 -12.17 0.06
N VAL A 17 0.51 -11.15 0.48
CA VAL A 17 -0.65 -10.64 -0.24
C VAL A 17 -0.27 -9.36 -0.98
N LYS A 18 -0.27 -9.41 -2.31
CA LYS A 18 0.05 -8.25 -3.15
C LYS A 18 -1.21 -7.55 -3.63
N VAL A 19 -1.26 -6.23 -3.43
CA VAL A 19 -2.38 -5.37 -3.79
C VAL A 19 -1.96 -4.35 -4.84
N GLY A 20 -2.54 -4.48 -6.04
CA GLY A 20 -2.29 -3.58 -7.16
C GLY A 20 -3.02 -2.24 -7.04
N THR A 21 -2.57 -1.22 -7.77
CA THR A 21 -3.14 0.14 -7.70
C THR A 21 -4.63 0.16 -8.01
N ALA A 22 -5.10 -0.66 -8.96
CA ALA A 22 -6.52 -0.78 -9.28
C ALA A 22 -7.40 -1.26 -8.10
N VAL A 23 -6.81 -1.99 -7.15
CA VAL A 23 -7.48 -2.39 -5.90
C VAL A 23 -7.43 -1.25 -4.89
N VAL A 24 -6.28 -0.59 -4.75
CA VAL A 24 -6.06 0.50 -3.78
C VAL A 24 -6.85 1.77 -4.11
N THR A 25 -7.04 2.08 -5.39
CA THR A 25 -7.66 3.32 -5.85
C THR A 25 -8.97 3.08 -6.59
N ARG A 26 -9.84 4.09 -6.56
CA ARG A 26 -11.03 4.22 -7.40
C ARG A 26 -10.65 4.83 -8.76
N HIS A 27 -11.60 4.85 -9.70
CA HIS A 27 -11.40 5.46 -11.02
C HIS A 27 -11.13 6.97 -10.96
N ASP A 28 -11.57 7.66 -9.90
CA ASP A 28 -11.29 9.08 -9.66
C ASP A 28 -9.92 9.35 -9.01
N GLY A 29 -9.08 8.30 -8.88
CA GLY A 29 -7.76 8.35 -8.26
C GLY A 29 -7.76 8.30 -6.74
N ARG A 30 -8.92 8.46 -6.08
CA ARG A 30 -9.02 8.46 -4.61
C ARG A 30 -8.86 7.04 -4.06
N LEU A 31 -8.53 6.92 -2.78
CA LEU A 31 -8.45 5.63 -2.10
C LEU A 31 -9.80 4.93 -2.08
N ALA A 32 -9.79 3.63 -2.37
CA ALA A 32 -10.95 2.76 -2.30
C ALA A 32 -11.15 2.26 -0.86
N VAL A 33 -11.41 3.19 0.08
CA VAL A 33 -11.39 2.92 1.53
C VAL A 33 -12.24 1.72 1.93
N GLY A 34 -13.49 1.60 1.43
CA GLY A 34 -14.33 0.44 1.74
C GLY A 34 -13.76 -0.89 1.26
N ARG A 35 -13.08 -0.91 0.10
CA ARG A 35 -12.41 -2.11 -0.42
C ARG A 35 -11.17 -2.46 0.40
N LEU A 36 -10.42 -1.45 0.83
CA LEU A 36 -9.24 -1.63 1.68
C LEU A 36 -9.63 -2.09 3.09
N GLY A 37 -10.75 -1.59 3.65
CA GLY A 37 -11.30 -2.06 4.92
C GLY A 37 -11.68 -3.53 4.86
N ALA A 38 -12.48 -3.93 3.86
CA ALA A 38 -12.84 -5.32 3.66
C ALA A 38 -11.62 -6.25 3.46
N LEU A 39 -10.57 -5.75 2.80
CA LEU A 39 -9.30 -6.48 2.69
C LEU A 39 -8.63 -6.62 4.07
N CYS A 40 -8.53 -5.55 4.86
CA CYS A 40 -7.94 -5.59 6.19
C CYS A 40 -8.67 -6.59 7.11
N GLU A 41 -10.01 -6.65 7.05
CA GLU A 41 -10.81 -7.65 7.77
C GLU A 41 -10.46 -9.08 7.35
N GLN A 42 -10.34 -9.36 6.06
CA GLN A 42 -9.93 -10.68 5.55
C GLN A 42 -8.51 -11.05 5.99
N LEU A 43 -7.58 -10.09 5.99
CA LEU A 43 -6.21 -10.32 6.45
C LEU A 43 -6.16 -10.56 7.96
N LYS A 44 -6.99 -9.87 8.74
CA LYS A 44 -7.14 -10.14 10.18
C LYS A 44 -7.67 -11.55 10.41
N GLU A 45 -8.71 -11.98 9.69
CA GLU A 45 -9.24 -13.33 9.84
C GLU A 45 -8.16 -14.39 9.60
N LEU A 46 -7.38 -14.26 8.52
CA LEU A 46 -6.25 -15.15 8.27
C LEU A 46 -5.18 -15.08 9.37
N ASN A 47 -4.87 -13.87 9.86
CA ASN A 47 -3.93 -13.72 10.97
C ASN A 47 -4.42 -14.41 12.25
N SER A 48 -5.71 -14.33 12.57
CA SER A 48 -6.33 -15.02 13.72
C SER A 48 -6.31 -16.55 13.58
N GLN A 49 -6.27 -17.07 12.35
CA GLN A 49 -6.08 -18.49 12.07
C GLN A 49 -4.62 -18.97 12.20
N GLY A 50 -3.70 -18.06 12.55
CA GLY A 50 -2.28 -18.38 12.79
C GLY A 50 -1.36 -18.15 11.58
N TYR A 51 -1.87 -17.60 10.48
CA TYR A 51 -1.03 -17.23 9.34
C TYR A 51 -0.21 -15.95 9.62
N GLU A 52 1.06 -15.97 9.23
CA GLU A 52 1.90 -14.78 9.20
C GLU A 52 1.61 -13.98 7.91
N ILE A 53 1.18 -12.73 8.05
CA ILE A 53 0.73 -11.93 6.90
C ILE A 53 1.76 -10.87 6.52
N VAL A 54 2.15 -10.84 5.25
CA VAL A 54 2.93 -9.75 4.65
C VAL A 54 2.10 -9.09 3.55
N LEU A 55 1.77 -7.82 3.74
CA LEU A 55 1.02 -7.03 2.76
C LEU A 55 1.98 -6.22 1.87
N VAL A 56 1.93 -6.44 0.56
CA VAL A 56 2.68 -5.67 -0.44
C VAL A 56 1.71 -4.79 -1.22
N THR A 57 1.69 -3.49 -0.92
CA THR A 57 0.75 -2.54 -1.52
C THR A 57 1.41 -1.61 -2.54
N SER A 58 0.60 -1.02 -3.41
CA SER A 58 1.03 -0.06 -4.44
C SER A 58 0.12 1.18 -4.41
N GLY A 59 0.25 2.08 -5.39
CA GLY A 59 -0.66 3.24 -5.51
C GLY A 59 -0.18 4.54 -4.85
N ALA A 60 0.98 4.54 -4.19
CA ALA A 60 1.56 5.74 -3.58
C ALA A 60 1.74 6.89 -4.58
N VAL A 61 2.34 6.63 -5.75
CA VAL A 61 2.57 7.66 -6.79
C VAL A 61 1.26 8.31 -7.25
N GLY A 62 0.25 7.49 -7.60
CA GLY A 62 -1.04 7.98 -8.08
C GLY A 62 -1.75 8.85 -7.03
N LEU A 63 -1.77 8.37 -5.78
CA LEU A 63 -2.36 9.10 -4.66
C LEU A 63 -1.65 10.43 -4.39
N GLY A 64 -0.31 10.42 -4.35
CA GLY A 64 0.47 11.63 -4.12
C GLY A 64 0.33 12.65 -5.24
N ARG A 65 0.32 12.18 -6.49
CA ARG A 65 0.10 13.04 -7.67
C ARG A 65 -1.26 13.73 -7.61
N GLN A 66 -2.32 13.02 -7.24
CA GLN A 66 -3.64 13.61 -7.05
C GLN A 66 -3.64 14.65 -5.93
N ARG A 67 -3.03 14.33 -4.78
CA ARG A 67 -2.98 15.21 -3.61
C ARG A 67 -2.20 16.50 -3.90
N LEU A 68 -1.07 16.39 -4.60
CA LEU A 68 -0.26 17.54 -5.01
C LEU A 68 -0.96 18.40 -6.06
N ARG A 69 -1.60 17.79 -7.06
CA ARG A 69 -2.43 18.52 -8.05
C ARG A 69 -3.57 19.28 -7.39
N TYR A 70 -4.28 18.64 -6.46
CA TYR A 70 -5.36 19.29 -5.72
C TYR A 70 -4.84 20.47 -4.89
N ARG A 71 -3.72 20.30 -4.17
CA ARG A 71 -3.11 21.41 -3.42
C ARG A 71 -2.70 22.57 -4.33
N LYS A 72 -2.13 22.29 -5.50
CA LYS A 72 -1.79 23.33 -6.46
C LYS A 72 -3.05 24.06 -6.93
N LEU A 73 -4.07 23.33 -7.36
CA LEU A 73 -5.34 23.90 -7.81
C LEU A 73 -5.96 24.86 -6.79
N VAL A 74 -5.96 24.48 -5.51
CA VAL A 74 -6.53 25.30 -4.43
C VAL A 74 -5.66 26.53 -4.09
N ASN A 75 -4.36 26.47 -4.37
CA ASN A 75 -3.40 27.53 -4.05
C ASN A 75 -3.00 28.39 -5.27
N SER A 76 -3.58 28.13 -6.44
CA SER A 76 -3.23 28.80 -7.69
C SER A 76 -4.17 29.97 -7.97
N SER A 77 -3.60 31.07 -8.47
CA SER A 77 -4.37 32.18 -9.04
C SER A 77 -4.95 31.78 -10.41
N LEU A 78 -5.96 32.51 -10.89
CA LEU A 78 -6.54 32.27 -12.23
C LEU A 78 -5.49 32.32 -13.35
N ALA A 79 -4.48 33.18 -13.24
CA ALA A 79 -3.35 33.25 -14.18
C ALA A 79 -2.46 31.99 -14.13
N ASP A 80 -2.28 31.40 -12.95
CA ASP A 80 -1.45 30.19 -12.77
C ASP A 80 -2.11 28.95 -13.38
N LEU A 81 -3.45 28.91 -13.43
CA LEU A 81 -4.22 27.82 -14.03
C LEU A 81 -4.18 27.83 -15.56
N GLN A 82 -3.81 28.96 -16.18
CA GLN A 82 -3.63 29.08 -17.63
C GLN A 82 -2.24 28.63 -18.09
N SER A 83 -1.31 28.38 -17.15
CA SER A 83 0.02 27.86 -17.45
C SER A 83 0.01 26.34 -17.70
N SER A 84 0.97 25.84 -18.47
CA SER A 84 1.10 24.41 -18.82
C SER A 84 1.13 23.52 -17.56
N PRO A 85 0.58 22.28 -17.60
CA PRO A 85 0.61 21.39 -16.47
C PRO A 85 2.04 21.17 -15.98
N VAL A 86 2.32 21.50 -14.72
CA VAL A 86 3.61 21.22 -14.11
C VAL A 86 3.76 19.72 -13.98
N GLU A 87 4.84 19.19 -14.56
CA GLU A 87 5.26 17.82 -14.34
C GLU A 87 5.66 17.65 -12.88
N LEU A 88 5.02 16.68 -12.21
CA LEU A 88 5.32 16.36 -10.83
C LEU A 88 6.31 15.19 -10.81
N ASP A 89 7.38 15.34 -10.03
CA ASP A 89 8.35 14.27 -9.81
C ASP A 89 7.68 13.06 -9.13
N ASP A 90 7.93 11.87 -9.67
CA ASP A 90 7.29 10.65 -9.21
C ASP A 90 7.76 10.21 -7.83
N LYS A 91 9.00 10.53 -7.45
CA LYS A 91 9.50 10.23 -6.10
C LYS A 91 8.84 11.14 -5.06
N ALA A 92 8.68 12.42 -5.37
CA ALA A 92 7.94 13.35 -4.54
C ALA A 92 6.46 12.93 -4.40
N CYS A 93 5.83 12.50 -5.51
CA CYS A 93 4.49 11.93 -5.46
C CYS A 93 4.44 10.68 -4.59
N ALA A 94 5.38 9.74 -4.78
CA ALA A 94 5.46 8.52 -3.98
C ALA A 94 5.59 8.83 -2.49
N ALA A 95 6.46 9.77 -2.09
CA ALA A 95 6.64 10.15 -0.70
C ALA A 95 5.35 10.68 -0.05
N VAL A 96 4.64 11.58 -0.74
CA VAL A 96 3.37 12.14 -0.26
C VAL A 96 2.28 11.07 -0.16
N GLY A 97 2.18 10.22 -1.18
CA GLY A 97 1.18 9.14 -1.20
C GLY A 97 1.48 8.04 -0.20
N GLN A 98 2.76 7.70 0.01
CA GLN A 98 3.17 6.64 0.93
C GLN A 98 2.79 6.96 2.37
N SER A 99 3.04 8.20 2.82
CA SER A 99 2.60 8.65 4.16
C SER A 99 1.08 8.53 4.32
N SER A 100 0.33 8.85 3.26
CA SER A 100 -1.13 8.77 3.28
C SER A 100 -1.63 7.31 3.29
N LEU A 101 -0.98 6.43 2.54
CA LEU A 101 -1.30 4.99 2.51
C LEU A 101 -1.01 4.33 3.85
N MET A 102 0.16 4.59 4.43
CA MET A 102 0.52 4.00 5.72
C MET A 102 -0.47 4.43 6.80
N ALA A 103 -0.78 5.74 6.89
CA ALA A 103 -1.75 6.23 7.87
C ALA A 103 -3.13 5.57 7.72
N LEU A 104 -3.58 5.32 6.49
CA LEU A 104 -4.84 4.61 6.25
C LEU A 104 -4.77 3.16 6.72
N TYR A 105 -3.75 2.41 6.30
CA TYR A 105 -3.60 1.01 6.73
C TYR A 105 -3.48 0.89 8.24
N ASP A 106 -2.70 1.75 8.87
CA ASP A 106 -2.53 1.78 10.33
C ASP A 106 -3.85 2.04 11.04
N THR A 107 -4.65 3.00 10.54
CA THR A 107 -5.99 3.27 11.07
C THR A 107 -6.91 2.04 10.94
N LEU A 108 -6.95 1.42 9.76
CA LEU A 108 -7.82 0.27 9.50
C LEU A 108 -7.42 -0.96 10.32
N PHE A 109 -6.12 -1.24 10.44
CA PHE A 109 -5.64 -2.36 11.24
C PHE A 109 -5.78 -2.12 12.73
N SER A 110 -5.57 -0.88 13.20
CA SER A 110 -5.78 -0.53 14.62
C SER A 110 -7.24 -0.71 15.05
N GLN A 111 -8.21 -0.46 14.16
CA GLN A 111 -9.63 -0.75 14.41
C GLN A 111 -9.94 -2.25 14.56
N LEU A 112 -9.03 -3.11 14.11
CA LEU A 112 -9.14 -4.56 14.18
C LEU A 112 -8.19 -5.18 15.22
N ASP A 113 -7.61 -4.36 16.10
CA ASP A 113 -6.60 -4.77 17.08
C ASP A 113 -5.41 -5.51 16.43
N VAL A 114 -4.98 -5.03 15.27
CA VAL A 114 -3.79 -5.50 14.55
C VAL A 114 -2.78 -4.37 14.47
N THR A 115 -1.55 -4.62 14.92
CA THR A 115 -0.45 -3.67 14.74
C THR A 115 0.14 -3.85 13.33
N SER A 116 0.31 -2.75 12.62
CA SER A 116 0.99 -2.74 11.32
C SER A 116 2.39 -2.13 11.44
N SER A 117 3.34 -2.64 10.65
CA SER A 117 4.70 -2.09 10.54
C SER A 117 5.01 -1.76 9.09
N GLN A 118 5.59 -0.57 8.86
CA GLN A 118 6.00 -0.14 7.53
C GLN A 118 7.42 -0.59 7.23
N HIS A 119 7.59 -1.28 6.10
CA HIS A 119 8.90 -1.58 5.51
C HIS A 119 8.98 -1.00 4.11
N LEU A 120 9.99 -0.17 3.86
CA LEU A 120 10.32 0.35 2.52
C LEU A 120 11.63 -0.27 2.10
N VAL A 121 11.57 -1.04 1.01
CA VAL A 121 12.70 -1.82 0.51
C VAL A 121 12.81 -1.65 -1.00
N THR A 122 14.03 -1.84 -1.48
CA THR A 122 14.44 -1.75 -2.86
C THR A 122 15.12 -3.05 -3.28
N ASP A 123 15.30 -3.25 -4.59
CA ASP A 123 16.00 -4.42 -5.11
C ASP A 123 17.44 -4.52 -4.55
N THR A 124 18.10 -3.38 -4.31
CA THR A 124 19.45 -3.34 -3.73
C THR A 124 19.51 -3.89 -2.31
N ASP A 125 18.46 -3.70 -1.50
CA ASP A 125 18.42 -4.25 -0.14
C ASP A 125 18.44 -5.78 -0.19
N PHE A 126 17.70 -6.38 -1.12
CA PHE A 126 17.68 -7.83 -1.31
C PHE A 126 18.94 -8.41 -1.97
N ARG A 127 19.86 -7.59 -2.47
CA ARG A 127 21.17 -8.05 -2.97
C ARG A 127 22.23 -8.09 -1.86
N ASN A 128 21.92 -7.53 -0.69
CA ASN A 128 22.80 -7.56 0.47
C ASN A 128 22.44 -8.73 1.40
N ASP A 129 23.35 -9.68 1.58
CA ASP A 129 23.09 -10.86 2.41
C ASP A 129 22.85 -10.51 3.88
N SER A 130 23.45 -9.43 4.41
CA SER A 130 23.22 -9.02 5.80
C SER A 130 21.79 -8.54 6.03
N PHE A 131 21.18 -7.89 5.03
CA PHE A 131 19.79 -7.45 5.08
C PHE A 131 18.81 -8.64 5.10
N ARG A 132 19.12 -9.70 4.34
CA ARG A 132 18.31 -10.93 4.35
C ARG A 132 18.30 -11.60 5.71
N THR A 133 19.46 -11.66 6.38
CA THR A 133 19.57 -12.24 7.73
C THR A 133 18.72 -11.47 8.74
N GLN A 134 18.77 -10.13 8.69
CA GLN A 134 17.97 -9.27 9.59
C GLN A 134 16.45 -9.45 9.43
N LEU A 135 15.98 -9.78 8.22
CA LEU A 135 14.56 -10.06 7.96
C LEU A 135 14.11 -11.45 8.45
N SER A 136 15.04 -12.39 8.62
CA SER A 136 14.76 -13.75 9.09
C SER A 136 14.82 -13.92 10.61
N GLU A 137 15.44 -12.97 11.31
CA GLU A 137 15.67 -13.00 12.77
C GLU A 137 14.56 -12.30 13.58
N GLN A 138 13.52 -11.75 12.93
CA GLN A 138 12.37 -11.09 13.57
C GLN A 138 11.08 -11.88 13.43
#